data_AF-A0A822CTD7-F1
#
_entry.id   AF-A0A822CTD7-F1
#
_cell.length_a   1.000
_cell.length_b   1.000
_cell.length_c   1.000
_cell.angle_alpha   90.00
_cell.angle_beta   90.00
_cell.angle_gamma   90.00
#
_symmetry.space_group_name_H-M   'P 1'
#
loop_
_entity.id
_entity.type
_entity.pdbx_description
1 polymer ?
#
loop_
_entity_poly.entity_id
_entity_poly.type
_entity_poly.pdbx_seq_one_letter_code
_entity_poly.pdbx_strand_id
1 'polypeptide(L)'
;LFLIQFQLGEFCIHHSVFNVANSQTTEFLENVLDEVIDLFSTSDVIHIGGDEVKYGQWELSTEITKFINEHNLQSPADLQIWFTNKISNFINGKHRRMMGWNEIMGDIKLHHYTIESDILTKEKLAQNTIVQFWTGSLDLLNTIISHGYDVINSYCEYTYLDYSHYQISLEKAYNFDPIPERLPEEYHSKILGLGCQMWGEWIPTIDRMNQQIFPRLAAYAEVGWTSLKNKNYQNFQQKLTSYFYKRWDKQEISYYKLIQ
;
A
#
# COMPACT_ATOMS: atom_id res chain seq x y z
N LEU A 1 -7.21 -4.16 8.84
CA LEU A 1 -6.44 -4.03 7.58
C LEU A 1 -5.57 -5.28 7.45
N PHE A 2 -5.93 -6.18 6.56
CA PHE A 2 -5.15 -7.38 6.26
C PHE A 2 -4.67 -7.27 4.81
N LEU A 3 -3.36 -7.38 4.59
CA LEU A 3 -2.71 -7.35 3.28
C LEU A 3 -2.49 -8.79 2.82
N ILE A 4 -3.14 -9.17 1.71
CA ILE A 4 -2.80 -10.38 0.97
C ILE A 4 -1.87 -9.95 -0.17
N GLN A 5 -0.59 -10.24 -0.04
CA GLN A 5 0.37 -10.13 -1.14
C GLN A 5 0.74 -11.55 -1.58
N PHE A 6 0.32 -11.94 -2.78
CA PHE A 6 0.70 -13.23 -3.35
C PHE A 6 2.07 -13.09 -4.02
N GLN A 7 3.15 -13.28 -3.25
CA GLN A 7 4.50 -13.44 -3.80
C GLN A 7 4.94 -14.90 -3.67
N LEU A 8 5.30 -15.51 -4.80
CA LEU A 8 5.88 -16.85 -4.83
C LEU A 8 7.42 -16.75 -4.79
N GLY A 9 8.01 -17.13 -3.66
CA GLY A 9 9.26 -17.91 -3.61
C GLY A 9 10.63 -17.23 -3.64
N GLU A 10 10.80 -15.98 -4.09
CA GLU A 10 12.11 -15.30 -4.07
C GLU A 10 12.00 -13.79 -3.74
N PHE A 11 13.01 -13.23 -3.07
CA PHE A 11 13.03 -11.85 -2.55
C PHE A 11 13.25 -10.82 -3.67
N CYS A 12 12.19 -10.35 -4.34
CA CYS A 12 12.05 -9.14 -5.18
C CYS A 12 10.84 -9.30 -6.14
N ILE A 13 10.59 -8.31 -7.01
CA ILE A 13 9.55 -8.37 -8.07
C ILE A 13 9.70 -9.64 -8.91
N HIS A 14 8.78 -10.59 -8.72
CA HIS A 14 8.72 -11.82 -9.50
C HIS A 14 8.07 -11.57 -10.86
N HIS A 15 8.45 -12.36 -11.87
CA HIS A 15 7.83 -12.27 -13.20
C HIS A 15 6.52 -13.03 -13.31
N SER A 16 6.21 -13.87 -12.32
CA SER A 16 5.01 -14.72 -12.31
C SER A 16 3.81 -13.94 -11.83
N VAL A 17 2.80 -13.88 -12.69
CA VAL A 17 1.52 -13.22 -12.43
C VAL A 17 0.40 -14.23 -12.62
N PHE A 18 -0.69 -14.08 -11.88
CA PHE A 18 -1.86 -14.94 -12.05
C PHE A 18 -2.40 -14.84 -13.49
N ASN A 19 -2.82 -15.96 -14.06
CA ASN A 19 -3.56 -15.97 -15.30
C ASN A 19 -5.03 -15.57 -15.02
N VAL A 20 -5.32 -14.28 -15.12
CA VAL A 20 -6.61 -13.68 -14.79
C VAL A 20 -7.71 -13.95 -15.85
N ALA A 21 -7.34 -14.47 -17.03
CA ALA A 21 -8.30 -14.94 -18.02
C ALA A 21 -8.89 -16.32 -17.67
N ASN A 22 -8.19 -17.11 -16.86
CA ASN A 22 -8.65 -18.43 -16.45
C ASN A 22 -9.67 -18.32 -15.31
N SER A 23 -10.88 -18.85 -15.53
CA SER A 23 -11.95 -18.90 -14.53
C SER A 23 -11.55 -19.59 -13.20
N GLN A 24 -10.71 -20.64 -13.26
CA GLN A 24 -10.24 -21.35 -12.07
C GLN A 24 -9.37 -20.46 -11.16
N THR A 25 -8.62 -19.53 -11.74
CA THR A 25 -7.86 -18.52 -10.98
C THR A 25 -8.80 -17.62 -10.18
N THR A 26 -9.91 -17.19 -10.80
CA THR A 26 -10.91 -16.39 -10.08
C THR A 26 -11.53 -17.19 -8.95
N GLU A 27 -11.98 -18.41 -9.22
CA GLU A 27 -12.61 -19.28 -8.21
C GLU A 27 -11.68 -19.54 -7.03
N PHE A 28 -10.41 -19.83 -7.29
CA PHE A 28 -9.40 -19.98 -6.23
C PHE A 28 -9.28 -18.72 -5.37
N LEU A 29 -9.17 -17.55 -5.99
CA LEU A 29 -9.02 -16.29 -5.27
C LEU A 29 -10.27 -15.92 -4.47
N GLU A 30 -11.46 -16.12 -5.03
CA GLU A 30 -12.74 -15.92 -4.34
C GLU A 30 -12.86 -16.84 -3.11
N ASN A 31 -12.51 -18.12 -3.24
CA ASN A 31 -12.52 -19.06 -2.11
C ASN A 31 -11.54 -18.64 -1.01
N VAL A 32 -10.31 -18.26 -1.36
CA VAL A 32 -9.32 -17.75 -0.39
C VAL A 32 -9.82 -16.48 0.28
N LEU A 33 -10.37 -15.54 -0.49
CA LEU A 33 -10.92 -14.29 0.05
C LEU A 33 -12.10 -14.55 0.98
N ASP A 34 -12.95 -15.52 0.68
CA ASP A 34 -14.04 -15.92 1.56
C ASP A 34 -13.53 -16.44 2.91
N GLU A 35 -12.55 -17.34 2.91
CA GLU A 35 -11.94 -17.82 4.16
C GLU A 35 -11.27 -16.68 4.96
N VAL A 36 -10.60 -15.74 4.28
CA VAL A 36 -9.98 -14.58 4.92
C VAL A 36 -11.05 -13.63 5.50
N ILE A 37 -12.12 -13.35 4.76
CA ILE A 37 -13.21 -12.49 5.23
C ILE A 37 -13.87 -13.10 6.47
N ASP A 38 -14.09 -14.41 6.48
CA ASP A 38 -14.64 -15.12 7.64
C ASP A 38 -13.69 -15.06 8.84
N LEU A 39 -12.39 -15.28 8.62
CA LEU A 39 -11.36 -15.20 9.67
C LEU A 39 -11.25 -13.79 10.27
N PHE A 40 -11.35 -12.75 9.43
CA PHE A 40 -11.29 -11.33 9.83
C PHE A 40 -12.66 -10.67 9.78
N SER A 41 -13.68 -11.34 10.33
CA SER A 41 -15.09 -10.93 10.26
C SER A 41 -15.39 -9.49 10.74
N THR A 42 -14.55 -8.90 11.60
CA THR A 42 -14.72 -7.52 12.09
C THR A 42 -14.03 -6.46 11.23
N SER A 43 -13.23 -6.84 10.23
CA SER A 43 -12.54 -5.90 9.35
C SER A 43 -13.47 -5.50 8.21
N ASP A 44 -13.76 -4.21 8.06
CA ASP A 44 -14.55 -3.69 6.93
C ASP A 44 -13.75 -3.58 5.63
N VAL A 45 -12.42 -3.74 5.70
CA VAL A 45 -11.50 -3.54 4.58
C VAL A 45 -10.65 -4.78 4.34
N ILE A 46 -10.53 -5.17 3.07
CA ILE A 46 -9.64 -6.25 2.60
C ILE A 46 -8.65 -5.65 1.60
N HIS A 47 -7.35 -5.84 1.83
CA HIS A 47 -6.31 -5.34 0.93
C HIS A 47 -5.79 -6.46 0.03
N ILE A 48 -5.86 -6.24 -1.29
CA ILE A 48 -5.56 -7.24 -2.33
C ILE A 48 -4.15 -7.11 -2.96
N GLY A 49 -3.27 -6.28 -2.39
CA GLY A 49 -2.01 -5.90 -3.04
C GLY A 49 -2.24 -5.09 -4.31
N GLY A 50 -1.81 -5.64 -5.45
CA GLY A 50 -1.98 -5.06 -6.79
C GLY A 50 -0.76 -4.27 -7.30
N ASP A 51 0.34 -4.27 -6.56
CA ASP A 51 1.62 -3.64 -6.86
C ASP A 51 2.48 -4.45 -7.84
N GLU A 52 3.35 -3.74 -8.57
CA GLU A 52 4.49 -4.28 -9.33
C GLU A 52 4.18 -5.41 -10.34
N VAL A 53 2.96 -5.44 -10.89
CA VAL A 53 2.56 -6.38 -11.93
C VAL A 53 3.37 -6.13 -13.21
N LYS A 54 4.17 -7.12 -13.60
CA LYS A 54 4.90 -7.12 -14.88
C LYS A 54 4.08 -7.81 -15.97
N TYR A 55 3.70 -7.07 -17.01
CA TYR A 55 2.80 -7.57 -18.05
C TYR A 55 3.42 -8.54 -19.06
N GLY A 56 4.75 -8.71 -19.09
CA GLY A 56 5.42 -9.53 -20.11
C GLY A 56 4.92 -10.98 -20.21
N GLN A 57 4.49 -11.60 -19.10
CA GLN A 57 3.88 -12.94 -19.16
C GLN A 57 2.48 -12.94 -19.79
N TRP A 58 1.70 -11.89 -19.55
CA TRP A 58 0.38 -11.71 -20.16
C TRP A 58 0.49 -11.46 -21.66
N GLU A 59 1.47 -10.65 -22.08
CA GLU A 59 1.74 -10.38 -23.50
C GLU A 59 2.19 -11.62 -24.28
N LEU A 60 2.95 -12.51 -23.64
CA LEU A 60 3.39 -13.78 -24.24
C LEU A 60 2.29 -14.86 -24.23
N SER A 61 1.20 -14.66 -23.48
CA SER A 61 0.13 -15.65 -23.34
C SER A 61 -0.93 -15.46 -24.42
N THR A 62 -1.11 -16.50 -25.26
CA THR A 62 -2.15 -16.54 -26.29
C THR A 62 -3.55 -16.53 -25.70
N GLU A 63 -3.74 -17.16 -24.54
CA GLU A 63 -5.02 -17.17 -23.80
C GLU A 63 -5.38 -15.77 -23.32
N ILE A 64 -4.44 -15.06 -22.69
CA ILE A 64 -4.66 -13.69 -22.21
C ILE A 64 -4.91 -12.74 -23.38
N THR A 65 -4.10 -12.83 -24.45
CA THR A 65 -4.27 -11.99 -25.64
C THR A 65 -5.64 -12.23 -26.29
N LYS A 66 -6.09 -13.49 -26.37
CA LYS A 66 -7.44 -13.82 -26.85
C LYS A 66 -8.51 -13.21 -25.95
N PHE A 67 -8.34 -13.33 -24.63
CA PHE A 67 -9.27 -12.78 -23.65
C PHE A 67 -9.41 -11.26 -23.75
N ILE A 68 -8.29 -10.53 -23.87
CA ILE A 68 -8.25 -9.08 -24.07
C ILE A 68 -9.09 -8.69 -25.30
N ASN A 69 -8.89 -9.39 -26.42
CA ASN A 69 -9.64 -9.13 -27.65
C ASN A 69 -11.13 -9.46 -27.51
N GLU A 70 -11.48 -10.61 -26.91
CA GLU A 70 -12.87 -11.05 -26.73
C GLU A 70 -13.66 -10.14 -25.78
N HIS A 71 -12.99 -9.55 -24.78
CA HIS A 71 -13.59 -8.61 -23.83
C HIS A 71 -13.39 -7.14 -24.24
N ASN A 72 -12.83 -6.89 -25.43
CA ASN A 72 -12.62 -5.55 -26.00
C ASN A 72 -11.78 -4.61 -25.10
N LEU A 73 -10.85 -5.20 -24.35
CA LEU A 73 -9.87 -4.51 -23.50
C LEU A 73 -8.74 -3.96 -24.37
N GLN A 74 -8.11 -2.86 -23.93
CA GLN A 74 -7.09 -2.15 -24.73
C GLN A 74 -5.66 -2.58 -24.45
N SER A 75 -5.39 -3.03 -23.24
CA SER A 75 -4.02 -3.26 -22.76
C SER A 75 -4.00 -4.26 -21.61
N PRO A 76 -2.80 -4.73 -21.23
CA PRO A 76 -2.59 -5.45 -19.98
C PRO A 76 -3.07 -4.69 -18.73
N ALA A 77 -2.92 -3.36 -18.65
CA ALA A 77 -3.46 -2.62 -17.50
C ALA A 77 -4.99 -2.58 -17.50
N ASP A 78 -5.62 -2.49 -18.67
CA ASP A 78 -7.09 -2.55 -18.79
C ASP A 78 -7.61 -3.91 -18.29
N LEU A 79 -6.87 -5.00 -18.57
CA LEU A 79 -7.11 -6.32 -18.00
C LEU A 79 -6.91 -6.37 -16.47
N GLN A 80 -5.87 -5.70 -15.95
CA GLN A 80 -5.66 -5.59 -14.50
C GLN A 80 -6.82 -4.87 -13.82
N ILE A 81 -7.29 -3.75 -14.37
CA ILE A 81 -8.46 -3.02 -13.83
C ILE A 81 -9.71 -3.88 -13.92
N TRP A 82 -9.96 -4.53 -15.06
CA TRP A 82 -11.09 -5.44 -15.25
C TRP A 82 -11.13 -6.53 -14.16
N PHE A 83 -9.99 -7.19 -13.93
CA PHE A 83 -9.89 -8.23 -12.93
C PHE A 83 -10.02 -7.67 -11.50
N THR A 84 -9.37 -6.54 -11.23
CA THR A 84 -9.47 -5.83 -9.95
C THR A 84 -10.91 -5.45 -9.64
N ASN A 85 -11.67 -4.99 -10.62
CA ASN A 85 -13.09 -4.65 -10.48
C ASN A 85 -13.94 -5.89 -10.20
N LYS A 86 -13.62 -7.04 -10.80
CA LYS A 86 -14.28 -8.31 -10.50
C LYS A 86 -14.11 -8.69 -9.02
N ILE A 87 -12.88 -8.62 -8.51
CA ILE A 87 -12.58 -8.88 -7.09
C ILE A 87 -13.21 -7.83 -6.17
N SER A 88 -13.21 -6.55 -6.57
CA SER A 88 -13.87 -5.47 -5.82
C SER A 88 -15.37 -5.72 -5.68
N ASN A 89 -16.04 -6.17 -6.76
CA ASN A 89 -17.46 -6.51 -6.73
C ASN A 89 -17.76 -7.70 -5.82
N PHE A 90 -16.89 -8.72 -5.82
CA PHE A 90 -17.00 -9.86 -4.90
C PHE A 90 -16.90 -9.41 -3.43
N ILE A 91 -15.85 -8.64 -3.09
CA ILE A 91 -15.62 -8.10 -1.74
C ILE A 91 -16.78 -7.20 -1.30
N ASN A 92 -17.30 -6.36 -2.22
CA ASN A 92 -18.45 -5.51 -1.96
C ASN A 92 -19.74 -6.32 -1.73
N GLY A 93 -19.91 -7.44 -2.45
CA GLY A 93 -21.00 -8.40 -2.21
C GLY A 93 -20.97 -9.05 -0.82
N LYS A 94 -19.81 -9.06 -0.17
CA LYS A 94 -19.62 -9.50 1.23
C LYS A 94 -19.72 -8.34 2.23
N HIS A 95 -20.20 -7.18 1.80
CA HIS A 95 -20.28 -5.95 2.60
C HIS A 95 -18.93 -5.51 3.16
N ARG A 96 -17.87 -5.63 2.35
CA ARG A 96 -16.52 -5.18 2.65
C ARG A 96 -16.06 -4.20 1.58
N ARG A 97 -15.03 -3.41 1.90
CA ARG A 97 -14.40 -2.45 1.01
C ARG A 97 -13.04 -2.95 0.57
N MET A 98 -12.76 -2.88 -0.73
CA MET A 98 -11.46 -3.27 -1.26
C MET A 98 -10.44 -2.15 -1.07
N MET A 99 -9.20 -2.52 -0.78
CA MET A 99 -8.03 -1.65 -0.82
C MET A 99 -6.90 -2.26 -1.66
N GLY A 100 -6.13 -1.44 -2.35
CA GLY A 100 -4.95 -1.89 -3.09
C GLY A 100 -3.91 -0.79 -3.22
N TRP A 101 -2.69 -1.15 -3.63
CA TRP A 101 -1.63 -0.18 -3.93
C TRP A 101 -2.00 0.67 -5.14
N ASN A 102 -1.42 1.86 -5.29
CA ASN A 102 -1.86 2.80 -6.31
C ASN A 102 -1.69 2.34 -7.77
N GLU A 103 -0.93 1.27 -8.03
CA GLU A 103 -0.90 0.53 -9.30
C GLU A 103 -2.26 -0.01 -9.76
N ILE A 104 -3.19 -0.32 -8.84
CA ILE A 104 -4.51 -0.89 -9.21
C ILE A 104 -5.36 0.03 -10.09
N MET A 105 -5.00 1.31 -10.15
CA MET A 105 -5.63 2.30 -11.02
C MET A 105 -5.37 1.99 -12.51
N GLY A 106 -4.27 1.28 -12.82
CA GLY A 106 -3.88 0.80 -14.15
C GLY A 106 -3.47 1.88 -15.16
N ASP A 107 -3.99 3.10 -15.04
CA ASP A 107 -3.72 4.23 -15.94
C ASP A 107 -2.48 5.07 -15.54
N ILE A 108 -1.61 4.51 -14.70
CA ILE A 108 -0.47 5.21 -14.12
C ILE A 108 0.84 4.52 -14.47
N LYS A 109 1.76 5.27 -15.08
CA LYS A 109 3.16 4.84 -15.26
C LYS A 109 3.98 5.18 -14.01
N LEU A 110 4.07 4.23 -13.08
CA LEU A 110 4.91 4.34 -11.87
C LEU A 110 6.32 3.79 -12.06
N HIS A 111 6.45 2.77 -12.89
CA HIS A 111 7.67 1.99 -13.00
C HIS A 111 8.36 2.21 -14.35
N HIS A 112 9.69 2.18 -14.34
CA HIS A 112 10.51 2.38 -15.55
C HIS A 112 10.30 1.28 -16.61
N TYR A 113 9.82 0.11 -16.20
CA TYR A 113 9.54 -1.03 -17.07
C TYR A 113 8.15 -1.00 -17.71
N THR A 114 7.30 -0.03 -17.37
CA THR A 114 5.97 0.15 -17.98
C THR A 114 6.07 1.10 -19.17
N ILE A 115 5.53 0.72 -20.33
CA ILE A 115 5.47 1.58 -21.53
C ILE A 115 4.07 2.20 -21.71
N GLU A 116 3.96 3.26 -22.52
CA GLU A 116 2.70 4.02 -22.66
C GLU A 116 1.54 3.17 -23.17
N SER A 117 1.81 2.20 -24.04
CA SER A 117 0.78 1.27 -24.53
C SER A 117 0.21 0.35 -23.46
N ASP A 118 0.97 0.09 -22.39
CA ASP A 118 0.57 -0.85 -21.33
C ASP A 118 -0.53 -0.27 -20.45
N ILE A 119 -0.59 1.07 -20.35
CA ILE A 119 -1.48 1.82 -19.43
C ILE A 119 -2.69 2.43 -20.14
N LEU A 120 -2.96 2.03 -21.39
CA LEU A 120 -4.16 2.46 -22.10
C LEU A 120 -5.39 1.74 -21.52
N THR A 121 -6.30 2.49 -20.91
CA THR A 121 -7.44 1.93 -20.19
C THR A 121 -8.76 2.48 -20.71
N LYS A 122 -9.76 1.60 -20.82
CA LYS A 122 -11.18 1.99 -20.94
C LYS A 122 -11.88 1.87 -19.61
N GLU A 123 -11.49 0.86 -18.84
CA GLU A 123 -12.04 0.58 -17.54
C GLU A 123 -11.59 1.63 -16.52
N LYS A 124 -12.44 1.86 -15.52
CA LYS A 124 -12.11 2.68 -14.35
C LYS A 124 -12.20 1.80 -13.11
N LEU A 125 -11.30 2.01 -12.17
CA LEU A 125 -11.35 1.33 -10.89
C LEU A 125 -12.71 1.56 -10.19
N ALA A 126 -13.22 0.54 -9.50
CA ALA A 126 -14.49 0.64 -8.80
C ALA A 126 -14.48 1.77 -7.75
N GLN A 127 -15.49 2.66 -7.80
CA GLN A 127 -15.53 3.92 -7.05
C GLN A 127 -15.39 3.79 -5.52
N ASN A 128 -15.85 2.68 -4.94
CA ASN A 128 -15.76 2.42 -3.50
C ASN A 128 -14.41 1.80 -3.08
N THR A 129 -13.37 1.88 -3.89
CA THR A 129 -12.04 1.34 -3.55
C THR A 129 -11.26 2.34 -2.69
N ILE A 130 -10.43 1.84 -1.76
CA ILE A 130 -9.40 2.63 -1.08
C ILE A 130 -8.08 2.44 -1.85
N VAL A 131 -7.38 3.52 -2.14
CA VAL A 131 -6.06 3.47 -2.76
C VAL A 131 -5.01 3.71 -1.69
N GLN A 132 -4.10 2.75 -1.49
CA GLN A 132 -2.94 2.92 -0.62
C GLN A 132 -1.79 3.48 -1.45
N PHE A 133 -1.49 4.77 -1.25
CA PHE A 133 -0.50 5.50 -2.02
C PHE A 133 0.88 5.29 -1.43
N TRP A 134 1.78 4.60 -2.14
CA TRP A 134 3.15 4.35 -1.66
C TRP A 134 4.23 5.05 -2.45
N THR A 135 4.00 5.33 -3.74
CA THR A 135 4.97 6.01 -4.61
C THR A 135 4.28 6.84 -5.68
N GLY A 136 5.01 7.81 -6.24
CA GLY A 136 4.52 8.72 -7.28
C GLY A 136 4.57 10.19 -6.87
N SER A 137 4.05 11.06 -7.73
CA SER A 137 4.03 12.51 -7.51
C SER A 137 2.81 12.97 -6.70
N LEU A 138 2.86 14.20 -6.19
CA LEU A 138 1.69 14.83 -5.60
C LEU A 138 0.55 15.00 -6.62
N ASP A 139 0.86 15.26 -7.89
CA ASP A 139 -0.15 15.37 -8.95
C ASP A 139 -0.89 14.05 -9.13
N LEU A 140 -0.20 12.92 -8.96
CA LEU A 140 -0.83 11.61 -8.97
C LEU A 140 -1.80 11.42 -7.80
N LEU A 141 -1.36 11.77 -6.58
CA LEU A 141 -2.22 11.73 -5.41
C LEU A 141 -3.46 12.60 -5.60
N ASN A 142 -3.29 13.83 -6.12
CA ASN A 142 -4.39 14.73 -6.45
C ASN A 142 -5.34 14.10 -7.49
N THR A 143 -4.81 13.38 -8.48
CA THR A 143 -5.59 12.71 -9.53
C THR A 143 -6.45 11.61 -8.93
N ILE A 144 -5.86 10.74 -8.10
CA ILE A 144 -6.58 9.67 -7.38
C ILE A 144 -7.73 10.27 -6.56
N ILE A 145 -7.46 11.32 -5.80
CA ILE A 145 -8.47 11.97 -4.97
C ILE A 145 -9.57 12.65 -5.81
N SER A 146 -9.18 13.32 -6.89
CA SER A 146 -10.14 13.99 -7.80
C SER A 146 -11.07 13.01 -8.52
N HIS A 147 -10.61 11.77 -8.74
CA HIS A 147 -11.44 10.66 -9.22
C HIS A 147 -12.36 10.09 -8.13
N GLY A 148 -12.30 10.62 -6.90
CA GLY A 148 -13.21 10.36 -5.81
C GLY A 148 -12.83 9.18 -4.92
N TYR A 149 -11.65 8.59 -5.10
CA TYR A 149 -11.14 7.53 -4.23
C TYR A 149 -10.69 8.09 -2.89
N ASP A 150 -10.85 7.29 -1.83
CA ASP A 150 -10.23 7.59 -0.55
C ASP A 150 -8.83 6.98 -0.49
N VAL A 151 -7.93 7.63 0.23
CA VAL A 151 -6.49 7.31 0.22
C VAL A 151 -5.97 7.01 1.63
N ILE A 152 -5.10 6.00 1.72
CA ILE A 152 -4.17 5.84 2.85
C ILE A 152 -2.79 6.24 2.35
N ASN A 153 -2.22 7.31 2.93
CA ASN A 153 -0.93 7.82 2.49
C ASN A 153 0.23 7.06 3.18
N SER A 154 0.94 6.26 2.40
CA SER A 154 2.06 5.42 2.81
C SER A 154 3.32 5.75 2.00
N TYR A 155 3.56 7.03 1.72
CA TYR A 155 4.64 7.45 0.82
C TYR A 155 6.01 6.93 1.28
N CYS A 156 6.64 6.09 0.46
CA CYS A 156 7.73 5.20 0.87
C CYS A 156 8.98 5.95 1.31
N GLU A 157 9.25 7.12 0.72
CA GLU A 157 10.37 7.98 1.09
C GLU A 157 10.33 8.45 2.55
N TYR A 158 9.16 8.38 3.18
CA TYR A 158 8.93 8.83 4.55
C TYR A 158 8.45 7.75 5.50
N THR A 159 7.89 6.63 5.02
CA THR A 159 7.09 5.72 5.87
C THR A 159 7.57 4.27 5.91
N TYR A 160 8.52 3.86 5.07
CA TYR A 160 9.03 2.49 5.04
C TYR A 160 10.01 2.24 6.20
N LEU A 161 9.61 1.39 7.15
CA LEU A 161 10.35 1.08 8.38
C LEU A 161 11.53 0.13 8.13
N ASP A 162 11.53 -0.62 7.05
CA ASP A 162 12.64 -1.46 6.60
C ASP A 162 13.84 -0.64 6.11
N TYR A 163 13.62 0.59 5.65
CA TYR A 163 14.70 1.50 5.25
C TYR A 163 15.59 1.83 6.45
N SER A 164 16.87 2.09 6.18
CA SER A 164 17.81 2.45 7.23
C SER A 164 17.40 3.75 7.95
N HIS A 165 17.77 3.86 9.22
CA HIS A 165 17.61 5.10 10.01
C HIS A 165 18.41 6.30 9.44
N TYR A 166 19.30 6.07 8.46
CA TYR A 166 19.94 7.14 7.69
C TYR A 166 19.04 7.66 6.56
N GLN A 167 18.39 6.77 5.80
CA GLN A 167 17.47 7.14 4.72
C GLN A 167 16.18 7.78 5.26
N ILE A 168 15.67 7.22 6.36
CA ILE A 168 14.51 7.74 7.08
C ILE A 168 14.92 7.87 8.54
N SER A 169 15.49 9.03 8.87
CA SER A 169 15.77 9.41 10.24
C SER A 169 14.48 9.54 11.04
N LEU A 170 14.59 9.49 12.38
CA LEU A 170 13.45 9.74 13.26
C LEU A 170 12.80 11.10 13.00
N GLU A 171 13.60 12.13 12.73
CA GLU A 171 13.11 13.47 12.39
C GLU A 171 12.35 13.46 11.07
N LYS A 172 12.89 12.79 10.03
CA LYS A 172 12.21 12.64 8.75
C LYS A 172 10.86 11.94 8.90
N ALA A 173 10.82 10.84 9.66
CA ALA A 173 9.58 10.12 9.99
C ALA A 173 8.58 11.02 10.74
N TYR A 174 9.03 11.79 11.73
CA TYR A 174 8.19 12.70 12.50
C TYR A 174 7.64 13.87 11.65
N ASN A 175 8.42 14.35 10.69
CA ASN A 175 8.04 15.46 9.81
C ASN A 175 7.15 15.04 8.64
N PHE A 176 6.86 13.75 8.48
CA PHE A 176 5.84 13.30 7.55
C PHE A 176 4.47 13.91 7.92
N ASP A 177 3.75 14.38 6.90
CA ASP A 177 2.35 14.79 7.00
C ASP A 177 1.54 13.92 6.02
N PRO A 178 0.56 13.13 6.51
CA PRO A 178 -0.30 12.34 5.64
C PRO A 178 -1.08 13.21 4.65
N ILE A 179 -1.34 14.47 4.98
CA ILE A 179 -2.00 15.46 4.13
C ILE A 179 -0.94 16.42 3.60
N PRO A 180 -0.50 16.28 2.33
CA PRO A 180 0.55 17.13 1.79
C PRO A 180 0.14 18.61 1.78
N GLU A 181 1.07 19.52 2.08
CA GLU A 181 0.83 20.96 2.22
C GLU A 181 0.11 21.60 1.01
N ARG A 182 0.38 21.09 -0.19
CA ARG A 182 -0.19 21.60 -1.45
C ARG A 182 -1.51 20.91 -1.86
N LEU A 183 -2.06 20.03 -1.02
CA LEU A 183 -3.36 19.41 -1.26
C LEU A 183 -4.48 20.41 -0.92
N PRO A 184 -5.42 20.70 -1.85
CA PRO A 184 -6.59 21.54 -1.57
C PRO A 184 -7.39 21.05 -0.35
N GLU A 185 -7.88 21.99 0.46
CA GLU A 185 -8.59 21.69 1.72
C GLU A 185 -9.84 20.81 1.53
N GLU A 186 -10.54 20.97 0.40
CA GLU A 186 -11.70 20.14 0.04
C GLU A 186 -11.36 18.64 -0.11
N TYR A 187 -10.09 18.32 -0.34
CA TYR A 187 -9.60 16.96 -0.51
C TYR A 187 -8.99 16.37 0.77
N HIS A 188 -8.86 17.14 1.85
CA HIS A 188 -8.23 16.65 3.08
C HIS A 188 -9.00 15.46 3.68
N SER A 189 -10.33 15.46 3.62
CA SER A 189 -11.16 14.36 4.12
C SER A 189 -11.06 13.07 3.32
N LYS A 190 -10.47 13.12 2.11
CA LYS A 190 -10.22 11.95 1.26
C LYS A 190 -8.98 11.18 1.69
N ILE A 191 -8.13 11.76 2.53
CA ILE A 191 -7.01 11.06 3.14
C ILE A 191 -7.50 10.50 4.48
N LEU A 192 -7.74 9.19 4.51
CA LEU A 192 -8.26 8.48 5.69
C LEU A 192 -7.22 8.34 6.80
N GLY A 193 -5.94 8.44 6.45
CA GLY A 193 -4.82 8.32 7.39
C GLY A 193 -3.52 7.94 6.69
N LEU A 194 -2.64 7.30 7.44
CA LEU A 194 -1.32 6.87 6.98
C LEU A 194 -1.06 5.38 7.22
N GLY A 195 -0.09 4.85 6.48
CA GLY A 195 0.54 3.57 6.78
C GLY A 195 2.05 3.73 6.95
N CYS A 196 2.66 2.86 7.75
CA CYS A 196 4.12 2.73 7.87
C CYS A 196 4.51 1.26 7.77
N GLN A 197 4.95 0.84 6.59
CA GLN A 197 5.15 -0.55 6.22
C GLN A 197 6.49 -1.05 6.74
N MET A 198 6.56 -2.31 7.13
CA MET A 198 7.77 -2.98 7.54
C MET A 198 7.96 -4.21 6.67
N TRP A 199 8.71 -4.08 5.58
CA TRP A 199 9.03 -5.22 4.71
C TRP A 199 10.06 -6.15 5.37
N GLY A 200 9.86 -7.46 5.19
CA GLY A 200 10.52 -8.50 5.99
C GLY A 200 11.75 -9.14 5.37
N GLU A 201 12.19 -8.73 4.17
CA GLU A 201 13.16 -9.46 3.34
C GLU A 201 14.48 -9.71 4.07
N TRP A 202 14.94 -8.71 4.84
CA TRP A 202 16.22 -8.75 5.56
C TRP A 202 16.06 -8.72 7.09
N ILE A 203 14.92 -9.20 7.59
CA ILE A 203 14.50 -9.07 9.00
C ILE A 203 14.19 -10.45 9.58
N PRO A 204 15.22 -11.27 9.88
CA PRO A 204 15.02 -12.66 10.27
C PRO A 204 14.57 -12.84 11.72
N THR A 205 14.62 -11.80 12.56
CA THR A 205 14.32 -11.89 13.99
C THR A 205 13.43 -10.75 14.48
N ILE A 206 12.68 -11.03 15.55
CA ILE A 206 11.87 -10.03 16.25
C ILE A 206 12.73 -8.87 16.75
N ASP A 207 13.94 -9.14 17.26
CA ASP A 207 14.86 -8.09 17.70
C ASP A 207 15.27 -7.18 16.56
N ARG A 208 15.57 -7.74 15.39
CA ARG A 208 15.90 -6.95 14.20
C ARG A 208 14.71 -6.12 13.74
N MET A 209 13.51 -6.68 13.75
CA MET A 209 12.27 -5.96 13.44
C MET A 209 12.06 -4.80 14.43
N ASN A 210 12.18 -5.06 15.73
CA ASN A 210 11.99 -4.06 16.77
C ASN A 210 13.01 -2.91 16.64
N GLN A 211 14.28 -3.20 16.31
CA GLN A 211 15.29 -2.18 16.02
C GLN A 211 14.98 -1.33 14.78
N GLN A 212 14.24 -1.87 13.82
CA GLN A 212 13.83 -1.09 12.64
C GLN A 212 12.62 -0.21 12.96
N ILE A 213 11.60 -0.78 13.60
CA ILE A 213 10.35 -0.07 13.87
C ILE A 213 10.48 0.96 15.00
N PHE A 214 11.20 0.66 16.09
CA PHE A 214 11.38 1.59 17.21
C PHE A 214 12.69 2.39 17.04
N PRO A 215 12.67 3.73 17.16
CA PRO A 215 11.58 4.57 17.68
C PRO A 215 10.61 5.17 16.64
N ARG A 216 10.81 4.93 15.33
CA ARG A 216 10.01 5.55 14.26
C ARG A 216 8.51 5.29 14.37
N LEU A 217 8.10 4.12 14.87
CA LEU A 217 6.70 3.78 15.13
C LEU A 217 6.04 4.77 16.10
N ALA A 218 6.78 5.26 17.11
CA ALA A 218 6.26 6.30 18.01
C ALA A 218 6.08 7.64 17.30
N ALA A 219 6.96 7.96 16.35
CA ALA A 219 6.81 9.16 15.52
C ALA A 219 5.56 9.07 14.63
N TYR A 220 5.36 7.95 13.92
CA TYR A 220 4.16 7.75 13.09
C TYR A 220 2.87 7.72 13.91
N ALA A 221 2.91 7.19 15.14
CA ALA A 221 1.77 7.28 16.06
C ALA A 221 1.43 8.75 16.41
N GLU A 222 2.44 9.60 16.63
CA GLU A 222 2.19 11.03 16.87
C GLU A 222 1.73 11.75 15.60
N VAL A 223 2.27 11.40 14.42
CA VAL A 223 1.84 11.92 13.11
C VAL A 223 0.37 11.59 12.84
N GLY A 224 -0.06 10.36 13.11
CA GLY A 224 -1.45 9.92 12.86
C GLY A 224 -2.46 10.39 13.89
N TRP A 225 -2.03 10.92 15.03
CA TRP A 225 -2.91 11.28 16.15
C TRP A 225 -2.94 12.77 16.48
N THR A 226 -1.79 13.45 16.42
CA THR A 226 -1.63 14.83 16.90
C THR A 226 -1.82 15.82 15.76
N SER A 227 -2.72 16.80 15.94
CA SER A 227 -2.91 17.87 14.96
C SER A 227 -1.60 18.61 14.68
N LEU A 228 -1.33 18.94 13.42
CA LEU A 228 -0.07 19.55 12.96
C LEU A 228 0.40 20.74 13.82
N LYS A 229 -0.51 21.65 14.19
CA LYS A 229 -0.22 22.84 15.04
C LYS A 229 0.33 22.52 16.43
N ASN A 230 0.15 21.29 16.91
CA ASN A 230 0.59 20.83 18.23
C ASN A 230 1.85 19.95 18.16
N LYS A 231 2.34 19.62 16.95
CA LYS A 231 3.57 18.84 16.77
C LYS A 231 4.78 19.69 17.12
N ASN A 232 5.70 19.11 17.88
CA ASN A 232 6.97 19.72 18.25
C ASN A 232 8.02 18.62 18.43
N TYR A 233 8.97 18.56 17.50
CA TYR A 233 9.96 17.48 17.45
C TYR A 233 10.85 17.43 18.69
N GLN A 234 11.26 18.59 19.24
CA GLN A 234 12.09 18.64 20.44
C GLN A 234 11.35 18.07 21.66
N ASN A 235 10.07 18.42 21.84
CA ASN A 235 9.23 17.87 22.90
C ASN A 235 9.02 16.35 22.72
N PHE A 236 8.80 15.91 21.48
CA PHE A 236 8.73 14.48 21.15
C PHE A 236 10.02 13.74 21.55
N GLN A 237 11.20 14.26 21.19
CA GLN A 237 12.49 13.66 21.57
C GLN A 237 12.70 13.62 23.09
N GLN A 238 12.28 14.67 23.80
CA GLN A 238 12.34 14.70 25.28
C GLN A 238 11.45 13.61 25.89
N LYS A 239 10.22 13.42 25.39
CA LYS A 239 9.32 12.35 25.84
C LYS A 239 9.85 10.96 25.50
N LEU A 240 10.43 10.81 24.31
CA LEU A 240 11.06 9.57 23.87
C LEU A 240 12.14 9.13 24.86
N THR A 241 13.03 10.07 25.21
CA THR A 241 14.15 9.83 26.12
C THR A 241 13.72 9.65 27.57
N SER A 242 12.80 10.50 28.06
CA SER A 242 12.42 10.52 29.47
C SER A 242 11.45 9.41 29.87
N TYR A 243 10.63 8.91 28.93
CA TYR A 243 9.55 7.96 29.18
C TYR A 243 9.62 6.69 28.31
N PHE A 244 9.61 6.82 26.98
CA PHE A 244 9.42 5.66 26.09
C PHE A 244 10.60 4.67 26.14
N TYR A 245 11.86 5.15 26.12
CA TYR A 245 13.01 4.24 26.24
C TYR A 245 12.97 3.44 27.54
N LYS A 246 12.66 4.09 28.68
CA LYS A 246 12.50 3.37 29.96
C LYS A 246 11.38 2.35 29.94
N ARG A 247 10.29 2.63 29.21
CA ARG A 247 9.17 1.69 29.06
C ARG A 247 9.58 0.50 28.21
N TRP A 248 10.23 0.73 27.07
CA TRP A 248 10.69 -0.35 26.19
C TRP A 248 11.78 -1.20 26.84
N ASP A 249 12.68 -0.60 27.62
CA ASP A 249 13.65 -1.34 28.44
C ASP A 249 12.95 -2.30 29.41
N LYS A 250 11.89 -1.83 30.12
CA LYS A 250 11.09 -2.68 31.02
C LYS A 250 10.30 -3.77 30.31
N GLN A 251 10.00 -3.59 29.03
CA GLN A 251 9.29 -4.55 28.19
C GLN A 251 10.25 -5.44 27.40
N GLU A 252 11.56 -5.28 27.58
CA GLU A 252 12.61 -6.02 26.87
C GLU A 252 12.50 -5.88 25.33
N ILE A 253 12.04 -4.72 24.87
CA ILE A 253 11.94 -4.41 23.44
C ILE A 253 13.27 -3.83 22.98
N SER A 254 13.93 -4.51 22.04
CA SER A 254 15.11 -3.98 21.33
C SER A 254 14.73 -2.76 20.47
N TYR A 255 15.35 -1.60 20.64
CA TYR A 255 15.07 -0.41 19.82
C TYR A 255 16.37 0.21 19.29
N TYR A 256 16.28 0.96 18.18
CA TYR A 256 17.42 1.72 17.69
C TYR A 256 17.73 2.90 18.63
N LYS A 257 18.97 2.97 19.09
CA LYS A 257 19.45 4.09 19.90
C LYS A 257 19.99 5.17 18.98
N LEU A 258 19.35 6.33 18.99
CA LEU A 258 19.89 7.52 18.32
C LEU A 258 21.25 7.83 18.94
N ILE A 259 22.29 7.93 18.11
CA ILE A 259 23.59 8.42 18.56
C ILE A 259 23.40 9.90 18.91
N GLN A 260 23.70 10.26 20.16
CA GLN A 260 23.65 11.64 20.65
C GLN A 260 24.84 12.45 20.13
#